data_AF-A0A2E4N9H6-F1
#
_entry.id   AF-A0A2E4N9H6-F1
#
_cell.length_a   1.000
_cell.length_b   1.000
_cell.length_c   1.000
_cell.angle_alpha   90.00
_cell.angle_beta   90.00
_cell.angle_gamma   90.00
#
_symmetry.space_group_name_H-M   'P 1'
#
loop_
_entity.id
_entity.type
_entity.pdbx_description
1 polymer ?
#
loop_
_entity_poly.entity_id
_entity_poly.type
_entity_poly.pdbx_seq_one_letter_code
_entity_poly.pdbx_strand_id
1 'polypeptide(L)'
;MGLIMNVVRLWLLILIFQLGVQVFCQVDKNVHRAHSGKTAVKWEGSSPELKISADSIDDGWLVTVEASGFQFAPEMAGRGHSPGKGHMHLYVSGQKHTRLYGRSYFLNGLAKGKHEIEVTLNSNDHRDYHFKGKKISAKIEVDHIEKQVASNSKVKKLNDEPILSVMVKRDLMRGWNVVLESSDFDFNEGWAQLEVNELPVGRIYGEGYHYLSDFSPELDDLSVTLYDSKSRLCVHKGKPVAKRITKAHQLRWFASSINTHPVNRRNGLPDPKLELAYDDQFIYINSNGIPTFQFVQRTPNPIEGQDYNWEIPRFPKVNGKPQQIPLLGLAAVLTVGLPVYGPNEAQHPHPYGDPFINEALDYCHGHTAGRGDYHFHYAPTCLLKTPDGKEEHYNVVGYSLDGYPIVAHYISVLDANGKPILDADGEFQFNWQEVSGYEPNDVYRRNVLNGTKTSTYVWEQYEFKTARRNRTLDECNGRPLSKRTLADGKEFDELDFFQSDYAYFLTGEFPYVIAKYKGVAKVRSGRRSYNRDQGVRRRGSLRRP
;
A
#
# COMPACT_ATOMS: atom_id res chain seq x y z
N MET A 1 60.99 -38.41 -7.39
CA MET A 1 60.31 -37.74 -6.25
C MET A 1 58.95 -37.15 -6.62
N GLY A 2 58.20 -37.77 -7.55
CA GLY A 2 56.92 -37.25 -8.06
C GLY A 2 55.67 -37.94 -7.52
N LEU A 3 55.78 -38.86 -6.56
CA LEU A 3 54.64 -39.62 -6.02
C LEU A 3 54.29 -39.32 -4.56
N ILE A 4 55.13 -38.57 -3.82
CA ILE A 4 54.89 -38.25 -2.40
C ILE A 4 54.22 -36.87 -2.24
N MET A 5 54.26 -36.00 -3.26
CA MET A 5 53.60 -34.68 -3.23
C MET A 5 52.10 -34.70 -3.54
N ASN A 6 51.55 -35.81 -4.09
CA ASN A 6 50.12 -35.91 -4.41
C ASN A 6 49.28 -36.54 -3.30
N VAL A 7 49.89 -37.26 -2.34
CA VAL A 7 49.15 -37.82 -1.20
C VAL A 7 48.98 -36.79 -0.07
N VAL A 8 49.94 -35.87 0.09
CA VAL A 8 49.85 -34.79 1.10
C VAL A 8 48.87 -33.68 0.70
N ARG A 9 48.66 -33.45 -0.62
CA ARG A 9 47.62 -32.51 -1.10
C ARG A 9 46.20 -33.08 -1.04
N LEU A 10 46.01 -34.40 -1.12
CA LEU A 10 44.69 -35.02 -1.03
C LEU A 10 44.20 -35.14 0.42
N TRP A 11 45.10 -35.24 1.39
CA TRP A 11 44.75 -35.27 2.82
C TRP A 11 44.54 -33.88 3.45
N LEU A 12 45.15 -32.81 2.90
CA LEU A 12 44.85 -31.43 3.32
C LEU A 12 43.54 -30.88 2.73
N LEU A 13 43.06 -31.43 1.61
CA LEU A 13 41.76 -31.07 1.03
C LEU A 13 40.58 -31.77 1.73
N ILE A 14 40.81 -32.92 2.38
CA ILE A 14 39.78 -33.64 3.15
C ILE A 14 39.68 -33.14 4.59
N LEU A 15 40.76 -32.59 5.16
CA LEU A 15 40.72 -31.95 6.49
C LEU A 15 40.15 -30.52 6.49
N ILE A 16 40.13 -29.83 5.33
CA ILE A 16 39.49 -28.51 5.17
C ILE A 16 37.98 -28.66 4.90
N PHE A 17 37.49 -29.87 4.61
CA PHE A 17 36.05 -30.15 4.43
C PHE A 17 35.35 -30.69 5.69
N GLN A 18 36.05 -30.81 6.83
CA GLN A 18 35.48 -31.25 8.12
C GLN A 18 35.64 -30.26 9.29
N LEU A 19 36.17 -29.06 9.05
CA LEU A 19 36.20 -27.95 10.01
C LEU A 19 35.60 -26.66 9.43
N GLY A 20 34.62 -26.82 8.53
CA GLY A 20 33.64 -25.78 8.28
C GLY A 20 32.74 -25.69 9.50
N VAL A 21 33.11 -24.80 10.42
CA VAL A 21 32.26 -24.34 11.51
C VAL A 21 30.87 -24.12 10.92
N GLN A 22 29.93 -25.00 11.29
CA GLN A 22 28.53 -24.63 11.25
C GLN A 22 28.41 -23.45 12.22
N VAL A 23 28.65 -22.25 11.68
CA VAL A 23 27.90 -21.09 12.12
C VAL A 23 26.47 -21.45 11.72
N PHE A 24 25.82 -22.21 12.59
CA PHE A 24 24.43 -22.00 12.83
C PHE A 24 24.33 -20.51 13.14
N CYS A 25 24.09 -19.69 12.10
CA CYS A 25 23.01 -18.75 12.23
C CYS A 25 21.79 -19.63 12.52
N GLN A 26 21.63 -19.97 13.80
CA GLN A 26 20.32 -19.83 14.40
C GLN A 26 19.92 -18.41 14.03
N VAL A 27 19.24 -18.27 12.88
CA VAL A 27 18.14 -17.35 12.81
C VAL A 27 17.35 -17.75 14.04
N ASP A 28 17.50 -16.98 15.11
CA ASP A 28 16.56 -16.98 16.20
C ASP A 28 15.22 -16.82 15.49
N LYS A 29 14.53 -17.94 15.24
CA LYS A 29 13.09 -17.95 15.17
C LYS A 29 12.76 -17.31 16.49
N ASN A 30 12.48 -16.01 16.48
CA ASN A 30 12.01 -15.27 17.62
C ASN A 30 10.85 -16.09 18.16
N VAL A 31 11.15 -16.98 19.12
CA VAL A 31 10.17 -17.75 19.84
C VAL A 31 9.35 -16.66 20.49
N HIS A 32 8.11 -16.54 20.03
CA HIS A 32 7.16 -15.51 20.40
C HIS A 32 7.45 -14.98 21.79
N ARG A 33 8.15 -13.83 21.83
CA ARG A 33 8.41 -13.11 23.06
C ARG A 33 7.03 -12.84 23.63
N ALA A 34 6.75 -13.44 24.80
CA ALA A 34 5.43 -13.49 25.40
C ALA A 34 4.73 -12.14 25.26
N HIS A 35 3.74 -12.08 24.35
CA HIS A 35 2.86 -10.93 24.27
C HIS A 35 2.11 -10.89 25.60
N SER A 36 2.26 -9.80 26.36
CA SER A 36 1.47 -9.50 27.55
C SER A 36 0.01 -9.92 27.28
N GLY A 37 -0.44 -10.96 27.98
CA GLY A 37 -1.69 -11.66 27.66
C GLY A 37 -2.87 -10.69 27.71
N LYS A 38 -3.33 -10.25 26.54
CA LYS A 38 -4.56 -9.48 26.45
C LYS A 38 -5.68 -10.36 27.01
N THR A 39 -6.47 -9.82 27.94
CA THR A 39 -7.60 -10.55 28.54
C THR A 39 -8.58 -11.00 27.47
N ALA A 40 -8.96 -12.27 27.49
CA ALA A 40 -9.93 -12.86 26.57
C ALA A 40 -11.22 -12.04 26.47
N VAL A 41 -11.85 -12.10 25.29
CA VAL A 41 -13.13 -11.44 25.02
C VAL A 41 -14.26 -12.36 25.44
N LYS A 42 -15.15 -11.90 26.31
CA LYS A 42 -16.35 -12.65 26.68
C LYS A 42 -17.33 -12.65 25.49
N TRP A 43 -17.79 -13.83 25.11
CA TRP A 43 -18.88 -14.00 24.16
C TRP A 43 -20.22 -13.67 24.82
N GLU A 44 -20.98 -12.78 24.19
CA GLU A 44 -22.31 -12.37 24.65
C GLU A 44 -23.41 -13.05 23.82
N GLY A 45 -24.50 -13.46 24.47
CA GLY A 45 -25.62 -14.13 23.83
C GLY A 45 -25.53 -15.66 23.85
N SER A 46 -26.20 -16.31 22.90
CA SER A 46 -26.21 -17.77 22.77
C SER A 46 -24.81 -18.30 22.45
N SER A 47 -24.50 -19.51 22.93
CA SER A 47 -23.24 -20.17 22.61
C SER A 47 -23.07 -20.26 21.09
N PRO A 48 -21.94 -19.82 20.52
CA PRO A 48 -21.67 -20.08 19.12
C PRO A 48 -21.43 -21.58 18.95
N GLU A 49 -21.90 -22.14 17.85
CA GLU A 49 -21.54 -23.49 17.45
C GLU A 49 -20.29 -23.41 16.58
N LEU A 50 -19.25 -24.17 16.91
CA LEU A 50 -18.02 -24.27 16.12
C LEU A 50 -17.76 -25.74 15.82
N LYS A 51 -17.79 -26.12 14.54
CA LYS A 51 -17.48 -27.46 14.06
C LYS A 51 -16.30 -27.42 13.10
N ILE A 52 -15.50 -28.46 13.15
CA ILE A 52 -14.36 -28.67 12.26
C ILE A 52 -14.48 -30.05 11.62
N SER A 53 -14.24 -30.12 10.31
CA SER A 53 -14.00 -31.36 9.57
C SER A 53 -12.65 -31.28 8.87
N ALA A 54 -12.07 -32.45 8.58
CA ALA A 54 -10.81 -32.56 7.84
C ALA A 54 -10.91 -33.75 6.88
N ASP A 55 -10.92 -33.45 5.58
CA ASP A 55 -10.99 -34.45 4.52
C ASP A 55 -9.60 -34.64 3.90
N SER A 56 -9.12 -35.89 3.81
CA SER A 56 -7.83 -36.18 3.17
C SER A 56 -7.94 -35.96 1.66
N ILE A 57 -7.12 -35.04 1.13
CA ILE A 57 -7.04 -34.72 -0.30
C ILE A 57 -5.57 -34.74 -0.71
N ASP A 58 -5.24 -35.55 -1.72
CA ASP A 58 -3.87 -35.75 -2.20
C ASP A 58 -2.88 -36.07 -1.05
N ASP A 59 -1.91 -35.19 -0.82
CA ASP A 59 -0.88 -35.25 0.23
C ASP A 59 -1.21 -34.37 1.46
N GLY A 60 -2.44 -33.87 1.57
CA GLY A 60 -2.84 -32.96 2.64
C GLY A 60 -4.27 -33.20 3.14
N TRP A 61 -4.78 -32.17 3.81
CA TRP A 61 -6.09 -32.16 4.44
C TRP A 61 -6.83 -30.86 4.09
N LEU A 62 -8.04 -30.97 3.57
CA LEU A 62 -8.95 -29.84 3.48
C LEU A 62 -9.68 -29.70 4.82
N VAL A 63 -9.28 -28.69 5.58
CA VAL A 63 -9.93 -28.33 6.84
C VAL A 63 -11.09 -27.39 6.55
N THR A 64 -12.30 -27.78 6.95
CA THR A 64 -13.51 -26.95 6.81
C THR A 64 -14.06 -26.61 8.19
N VAL A 65 -14.43 -25.36 8.39
CA VAL A 65 -14.93 -24.84 9.66
C VAL A 65 -16.32 -24.23 9.50
N GLU A 66 -17.26 -24.69 10.30
CA GLU A 66 -18.60 -24.11 10.41
C GLU A 66 -18.72 -23.37 11.74
N ALA A 67 -19.08 -22.08 11.69
CA ALA A 67 -19.26 -21.26 12.88
C ALA A 67 -20.61 -20.54 12.82
N SER A 68 -21.52 -20.84 13.76
CA SER A 68 -22.81 -20.17 13.88
C SER A 68 -22.75 -19.01 14.88
N GLY A 69 -23.42 -17.89 14.55
CA GLY A 69 -23.36 -16.66 15.35
C GLY A 69 -22.04 -15.89 15.25
N PHE A 70 -21.12 -16.32 14.39
CA PHE A 70 -19.84 -15.67 14.13
C PHE A 70 -19.75 -15.20 12.67
N GLN A 71 -19.17 -14.02 12.45
CA GLN A 71 -18.92 -13.45 11.14
C GLN A 71 -17.42 -13.23 10.93
N PHE A 72 -16.86 -13.82 9.88
CA PHE A 72 -15.53 -13.44 9.42
C PHE A 72 -15.51 -11.96 9.03
N ALA A 73 -14.54 -11.22 9.55
CA ALA A 73 -14.35 -9.79 9.29
C ALA A 73 -12.86 -9.51 9.02
N PRO A 74 -12.26 -10.07 7.94
CA PRO A 74 -10.86 -9.86 7.59
C PRO A 74 -10.47 -8.38 7.48
N GLU A 75 -11.38 -7.54 6.99
CA GLU A 75 -11.23 -6.08 6.89
C GLU A 75 -11.11 -5.39 8.27
N MET A 76 -11.53 -6.07 9.33
CA MET A 76 -11.46 -5.56 10.70
C MET A 76 -10.33 -6.19 11.51
N ALA A 77 -9.55 -7.12 10.94
CA ALA A 77 -8.42 -7.74 11.64
C ALA A 77 -7.39 -6.69 12.07
N GLY A 78 -6.90 -6.79 13.30
CA GLY A 78 -6.05 -5.79 13.96
C GLY A 78 -6.76 -4.58 14.55
N ARG A 79 -8.05 -4.38 14.26
CA ARG A 79 -8.85 -3.27 14.80
C ARG A 79 -9.44 -3.61 16.16
N GLY A 80 -10.11 -2.63 16.77
CA GLY A 80 -10.86 -2.83 18.01
C GLY A 80 -11.89 -3.96 17.91
N HIS A 81 -12.12 -4.61 19.04
CA HIS A 81 -13.11 -5.67 19.18
C HIS A 81 -14.50 -5.24 18.67
N SER A 82 -15.13 -6.10 17.86
CA SER A 82 -16.53 -5.99 17.46
C SER A 82 -17.23 -7.32 17.81
N PRO A 83 -18.30 -7.31 18.61
CA PRO A 83 -18.98 -8.53 19.06
C PRO A 83 -19.36 -9.46 17.91
N GLY A 84 -19.07 -10.76 18.07
CA GLY A 84 -19.40 -11.80 17.10
C GLY A 84 -18.58 -11.76 15.80
N LYS A 85 -17.60 -10.86 15.69
CA LYS A 85 -16.78 -10.70 14.48
C LYS A 85 -15.30 -10.98 14.72
N GLY A 86 -14.62 -11.45 13.68
CA GLY A 86 -13.17 -11.56 13.66
C GLY A 86 -12.63 -12.58 12.68
N HIS A 87 -11.69 -13.40 13.14
CA HIS A 87 -11.05 -14.45 12.36
C HIS A 87 -10.83 -15.68 13.23
N MET A 88 -10.18 -16.70 12.69
CA MET A 88 -9.79 -17.87 13.47
C MET A 88 -8.28 -18.05 13.47
N HIS A 89 -7.76 -18.72 14.48
CA HIS A 89 -6.41 -19.28 14.43
C HIS A 89 -6.50 -20.79 14.25
N LEU A 90 -5.65 -21.34 13.38
CA LEU A 90 -5.49 -22.78 13.22
C LEU A 90 -4.18 -23.20 13.90
N TYR A 91 -4.27 -24.26 14.70
CA TYR A 91 -3.15 -24.87 15.40
C TYR A 91 -3.00 -26.33 14.96
N VAL A 92 -1.76 -26.78 14.89
CA VAL A 92 -1.41 -28.19 14.65
C VAL A 92 -0.56 -28.67 15.82
N SER A 93 -1.02 -29.70 16.52
CA SER A 93 -0.34 -30.28 17.68
C SER A 93 0.04 -29.22 18.72
N GLY A 94 -0.87 -28.26 18.97
CA GLY A 94 -0.70 -27.15 19.92
C GLY A 94 0.12 -25.96 19.42
N GLN A 95 0.75 -26.05 18.24
CA GLN A 95 1.50 -24.93 17.65
C GLN A 95 0.63 -24.14 16.68
N LYS A 96 0.64 -22.81 16.78
CA LYS A 96 -0.10 -21.95 15.85
C LYS A 96 0.49 -22.10 14.46
N HIS A 97 -0.33 -22.54 13.52
CA HIS A 97 0.06 -22.74 12.12
C HIS A 97 -0.26 -21.48 11.29
N THR A 98 -1.50 -21.00 11.33
CA THR A 98 -1.92 -19.86 10.51
C THR A 98 -3.14 -19.13 11.10
N ARG A 99 -3.61 -18.09 10.40
CA ARG A 99 -4.91 -17.45 10.61
C ARG A 99 -5.86 -17.86 9.49
N LEU A 100 -7.14 -18.02 9.80
CA LEU A 100 -8.19 -18.29 8.82
C LEU A 100 -9.13 -17.10 8.73
N TYR A 101 -9.33 -16.61 7.51
CA TYR A 101 -10.26 -15.53 7.18
C TYR A 101 -11.47 -15.99 6.38
N GLY A 102 -11.57 -17.29 6.16
CA GLY A 102 -12.70 -17.97 5.54
C GLY A 102 -12.83 -19.37 6.10
N ARG A 103 -13.82 -20.12 5.61
CA ARG A 103 -14.21 -21.42 6.16
C ARG A 103 -13.31 -22.59 5.79
N SER A 104 -12.56 -22.51 4.70
CA SER A 104 -11.78 -23.62 4.15
C SER A 104 -10.28 -23.31 4.16
N TYR A 105 -9.46 -24.30 4.52
CA TYR A 105 -8.00 -24.20 4.48
C TYR A 105 -7.35 -25.54 4.10
N PHE A 106 -6.44 -25.51 3.14
CA PHE A 106 -5.65 -26.68 2.78
C PHE A 106 -4.39 -26.76 3.65
N LEU A 107 -4.37 -27.76 4.53
CA LEU A 107 -3.25 -28.06 5.41
C LEU A 107 -2.38 -29.16 4.79
N ASN A 108 -1.13 -28.84 4.48
CA ASN A 108 -0.13 -29.76 3.96
C ASN A 108 1.14 -29.76 4.82
N GLY A 109 2.12 -30.59 4.43
CA GLY A 109 3.43 -30.64 5.10
C GLY A 109 3.39 -31.21 6.51
N LEU A 110 2.33 -31.97 6.86
CA LEU A 110 2.29 -32.70 8.11
C LEU A 110 3.30 -33.85 8.09
N ALA A 111 3.92 -34.11 9.23
CA ALA A 111 4.72 -35.32 9.38
C ALA A 111 3.82 -36.56 9.37
N LYS A 112 4.38 -37.73 9.09
CA LYS A 112 3.62 -38.98 9.21
C LYS A 112 3.20 -39.22 10.66
N GLY A 113 1.93 -39.55 10.86
CA GLY A 113 1.36 -39.93 12.14
C GLY A 113 0.20 -39.05 12.59
N LYS A 114 -0.16 -39.18 13.87
CA LYS A 114 -1.31 -38.51 14.47
C LYS A 114 -1.01 -37.05 14.79
N HIS A 115 -1.93 -36.18 14.38
CA HIS A 115 -1.90 -34.75 14.66
C HIS A 115 -3.26 -34.27 15.14
N GLU A 116 -3.27 -33.44 16.19
CA GLU A 116 -4.45 -32.69 16.60
C GLU A 116 -4.51 -31.37 15.81
N ILE A 117 -5.63 -31.11 15.14
CA ILE A 117 -5.92 -29.82 14.52
C ILE A 117 -6.93 -29.10 15.43
N GLU A 118 -6.60 -27.89 15.88
CA GLU A 118 -7.49 -27.03 16.67
C GLU A 118 -7.76 -25.73 15.92
N VAL A 119 -9.01 -25.28 15.91
CA VAL A 119 -9.39 -23.92 15.48
C VAL A 119 -10.01 -23.15 16.63
N THR A 120 -9.67 -21.88 16.76
CA THR A 120 -10.19 -20.99 17.81
C THR A 120 -10.92 -19.80 17.20
N LEU A 121 -11.99 -19.31 17.82
CA LEU A 121 -12.58 -18.01 17.44
C LEU A 121 -11.76 -16.86 18.06
N ASN A 122 -11.39 -15.90 17.24
CA ASN A 122 -10.59 -14.74 17.63
C ASN A 122 -11.30 -13.44 17.24
N SER A 123 -11.28 -12.48 18.16
CA SER A 123 -11.76 -11.12 17.93
C SER A 123 -10.87 -10.37 16.94
N ASN A 124 -11.41 -9.31 16.35
CA ASN A 124 -10.70 -8.35 15.50
C ASN A 124 -9.35 -7.89 16.08
N ASP A 125 -9.23 -7.77 17.40
CA ASP A 125 -8.00 -7.36 18.10
C ASP A 125 -7.09 -8.53 18.54
N HIS A 126 -7.34 -9.71 17.96
CA HIS A 126 -6.59 -10.97 18.08
C HIS A 126 -6.74 -11.71 19.41
N ARG A 127 -7.64 -11.24 20.28
CA ARG A 127 -7.96 -11.89 21.54
C ARG A 127 -8.85 -13.10 21.32
N ASP A 128 -8.65 -14.15 22.11
CA ASP A 128 -9.52 -15.34 22.06
C ASP A 128 -10.93 -14.99 22.56
N TYR A 129 -11.94 -15.51 21.87
CA TYR A 129 -13.31 -15.49 22.37
C TYR A 129 -13.53 -16.59 23.40
N HIS A 130 -14.15 -16.23 24.53
CA HIS A 130 -14.48 -17.14 25.61
C HIS A 130 -15.98 -17.15 25.90
N PHE A 131 -16.59 -18.33 25.96
CA PHE A 131 -17.96 -18.52 26.44
C PHE A 131 -17.94 -19.22 27.80
N LYS A 132 -18.59 -18.63 28.81
CA LYS A 132 -18.57 -19.10 30.21
C LYS A 132 -17.15 -19.38 30.74
N GLY A 133 -16.21 -18.48 30.42
CA GLY A 133 -14.81 -18.56 30.85
C GLY A 133 -13.92 -19.52 30.06
N LYS A 134 -14.48 -20.35 29.17
CA LYS A 134 -13.72 -21.28 28.33
C LYS A 134 -13.52 -20.72 26.92
N LYS A 135 -12.31 -20.92 26.38
CA LYS A 135 -11.99 -20.60 24.98
C LYS A 135 -12.96 -21.31 24.04
N ILE A 136 -13.51 -20.60 23.06
CA ILE A 136 -14.33 -21.19 22.02
C ILE A 136 -13.38 -21.79 20.98
N SER A 137 -13.27 -23.12 20.99
CA SER A 137 -12.46 -23.86 20.03
C SER A 137 -13.08 -25.21 19.66
N ALA A 138 -12.67 -25.74 18.52
CA ALA A 138 -13.04 -27.06 18.03
C ALA A 138 -11.78 -27.82 17.60
N LYS A 139 -11.78 -29.14 17.80
CA LYS A 139 -10.62 -30.01 17.60
C LYS A 139 -10.99 -31.25 16.82
N ILE A 140 -10.06 -31.73 16.00
CA ILE A 140 -10.13 -33.02 15.31
C ILE A 140 -8.75 -33.68 15.28
N GLU A 141 -8.69 -35.00 15.42
CA GLU A 141 -7.46 -35.77 15.24
C GLU A 141 -7.42 -36.31 13.82
N VAL A 142 -6.29 -36.13 13.14
CA VAL A 142 -6.02 -36.71 11.83
C VAL A 142 -4.81 -37.63 11.93
N ASP A 143 -4.84 -38.75 11.20
CA ASP A 143 -3.68 -39.64 11.07
C ASP A 143 -3.10 -39.47 9.66
N HIS A 144 -2.03 -38.69 9.56
CA HIS A 144 -1.43 -38.35 8.28
C HIS A 144 -0.53 -39.48 7.79
N ILE A 145 -0.81 -39.94 6.58
CA ILE A 145 -0.02 -40.95 5.89
C ILE A 145 0.55 -40.27 4.64
N GLU A 146 1.86 -40.35 4.46
CA GLU A 146 2.50 -39.92 3.21
C GLU A 146 1.89 -40.72 2.05
N LYS A 147 1.21 -40.01 1.15
CA LYS A 147 0.73 -40.58 -0.11
C LYS A 147 1.65 -40.14 -1.23
N GLN A 148 2.13 -41.10 -2.01
CA GLN A 148 2.75 -40.83 -3.29
C GLN A 148 1.66 -40.30 -4.23
N VAL A 149 1.63 -38.99 -4.46
CA VAL A 149 0.70 -38.38 -5.41
C VAL A 149 1.15 -38.79 -6.82
N ALA A 150 0.42 -39.71 -7.44
CA ALA A 150 0.66 -40.07 -8.82
C ALA A 150 0.29 -38.87 -9.72
N SER A 151 1.31 -38.17 -10.23
CA SER A 151 1.19 -37.10 -11.23
C SER A 151 0.70 -37.66 -12.56
N ASN A 152 -0.60 -37.96 -12.65
CA ASN A 152 -1.25 -38.14 -13.94
C ASN A 152 -1.77 -36.77 -14.38
N SER A 153 -1.02 -36.14 -15.30
CA SER A 153 -1.27 -34.84 -15.94
C SER A 153 -2.54 -34.84 -16.79
N LYS A 154 -3.68 -35.16 -16.18
CA LYS A 154 -4.98 -35.06 -16.82
C LYS A 154 -5.43 -33.61 -16.75
N VAL A 155 -5.98 -33.16 -17.86
CA VAL A 155 -6.42 -31.79 -18.07
C VAL A 155 -7.94 -31.77 -18.18
N LYS A 156 -8.58 -30.77 -17.58
CA LYS A 156 -10.00 -30.45 -17.74
C LYS A 156 -10.10 -29.28 -18.73
N LYS A 157 -10.66 -29.54 -19.91
CA LYS A 157 -10.99 -28.48 -20.86
C LYS A 157 -12.24 -27.75 -20.39
N LEU A 158 -12.16 -26.44 -20.27
CA LEU A 158 -13.29 -25.55 -20.00
C LEU A 158 -13.84 -25.00 -21.32
N ASN A 159 -15.16 -24.85 -21.40
CA ASN A 159 -15.83 -24.30 -22.57
C ASN A 159 -15.57 -22.80 -22.69
N ASP A 160 -15.73 -22.10 -21.56
CA ASP A 160 -15.48 -20.67 -21.42
C ASP A 160 -14.24 -20.43 -20.56
N GLU A 161 -13.64 -19.25 -20.68
CA GLU A 161 -12.53 -18.84 -19.82
C GLU A 161 -13.10 -18.14 -18.59
N PRO A 162 -12.92 -18.70 -17.38
CA PRO A 162 -13.36 -18.03 -16.17
C PRO A 162 -12.68 -16.68 -16.00
N ILE A 163 -13.45 -15.65 -15.67
CA ILE A 163 -12.88 -14.37 -15.27
C ILE A 163 -12.37 -14.54 -13.84
N LEU A 164 -11.06 -14.36 -13.63
CA LEU A 164 -10.42 -14.45 -12.32
C LEU A 164 -10.07 -13.06 -11.80
N SER A 165 -10.58 -12.74 -10.62
CA SER A 165 -10.18 -11.58 -9.82
C SER A 165 -9.30 -12.05 -8.68
N VAL A 166 -8.08 -11.50 -8.57
CA VAL A 166 -7.16 -11.77 -7.47
C VAL A 166 -6.85 -10.44 -6.83
N MET A 167 -7.25 -10.28 -5.58
CA MET A 167 -6.98 -9.08 -4.79
C MET A 167 -6.13 -9.47 -3.58
N VAL A 168 -5.01 -8.79 -3.41
CA VAL A 168 -4.10 -9.01 -2.29
C VAL A 168 -4.27 -7.85 -1.30
N LYS A 169 -4.79 -8.14 -0.11
CA LYS A 169 -5.18 -7.15 0.91
C LYS A 169 -4.24 -7.21 2.10
N ARG A 170 -3.74 -6.08 2.57
CA ARG A 170 -2.84 -6.01 3.73
C ARG A 170 -3.59 -6.43 4.99
N ASP A 171 -2.98 -7.30 5.78
CA ASP A 171 -3.44 -7.60 7.14
C ASP A 171 -2.83 -6.57 8.10
N LEU A 172 -3.67 -5.88 8.89
CA LEU A 172 -3.21 -4.77 9.75
C LEU A 172 -2.32 -5.23 10.92
N MET A 173 -2.27 -6.52 11.22
CA MET A 173 -1.39 -7.05 12.26
C MET A 173 -0.08 -7.56 11.68
N ARG A 174 -0.15 -8.34 10.60
CA ARG A 174 1.00 -8.83 9.82
C ARG A 174 0.52 -9.64 8.62
N GLY A 175 1.23 -9.56 7.49
CA GLY A 175 1.04 -10.43 6.33
C GLY A 175 -0.01 -9.88 5.36
N TRP A 176 -0.47 -10.74 4.46
CA TRP A 176 -1.40 -10.38 3.39
C TRP A 176 -2.45 -11.47 3.18
N ASN A 177 -3.64 -11.04 2.80
CA ASN A 177 -4.77 -11.90 2.46
C ASN A 177 -4.98 -11.89 0.95
N VAL A 178 -4.94 -13.07 0.33
CA VAL A 178 -5.33 -13.27 -1.05
C VAL A 178 -6.83 -13.56 -1.08
N VAL A 179 -7.56 -12.76 -1.85
CA VAL A 179 -8.98 -12.93 -2.12
C VAL A 179 -9.13 -13.24 -3.59
N LEU A 180 -9.66 -14.41 -3.88
CA LEU A 180 -9.88 -14.95 -5.22
C LEU A 180 -11.37 -15.04 -5.49
N GLU A 181 -11.83 -14.38 -6.55
CA GLU A 181 -13.21 -14.44 -7.02
C GLU A 181 -13.24 -14.88 -8.48
N SER A 182 -14.31 -15.58 -8.87
CA SER A 182 -14.55 -15.93 -10.27
C SER A 182 -16.02 -15.82 -10.64
N SER A 183 -16.30 -15.40 -11.88
CA SER A 183 -17.67 -15.37 -12.41
C SER A 183 -18.20 -16.74 -12.82
N ASP A 184 -17.30 -17.66 -13.22
CA ASP A 184 -17.67 -18.91 -13.90
C ASP A 184 -16.86 -20.12 -13.40
N PHE A 185 -16.40 -20.05 -12.14
CA PHE A 185 -15.71 -21.14 -11.47
C PHE A 185 -16.12 -21.21 -10.01
N ASP A 186 -16.72 -22.34 -9.61
CA ASP A 186 -17.07 -22.61 -8.22
C ASP A 186 -15.90 -23.30 -7.50
N PHE A 187 -15.32 -22.62 -6.51
CA PHE A 187 -14.25 -23.16 -5.67
C PHE A 187 -14.73 -24.21 -4.65
N ASN A 188 -16.02 -24.54 -4.61
CA ASN A 188 -16.52 -25.75 -3.95
C ASN A 188 -16.43 -26.99 -4.86
N GLU A 189 -16.39 -26.80 -6.18
CA GLU A 189 -16.30 -27.87 -7.19
C GLU A 189 -14.90 -27.96 -7.85
N GLY A 190 -13.96 -27.15 -7.36
CA GLY A 190 -12.57 -27.07 -7.80
C GLY A 190 -11.73 -26.24 -6.83
N TRP A 191 -10.51 -25.89 -7.22
CA TRP A 191 -9.60 -25.13 -6.37
C TRP A 191 -8.56 -24.38 -7.18
N ALA A 192 -7.88 -23.43 -6.55
CA ALA A 192 -6.74 -22.74 -7.15
C ALA A 192 -5.45 -23.07 -6.41
N GLN A 193 -4.42 -23.49 -7.15
CA GLN A 193 -3.05 -23.56 -6.64
C GLN A 193 -2.55 -22.13 -6.47
N LEU A 194 -2.07 -21.79 -5.27
CA LEU A 194 -1.42 -20.52 -4.98
C LEU A 194 0.09 -20.70 -4.95
N GLU A 195 0.80 -19.86 -5.67
CA GLU A 195 2.26 -19.88 -5.77
C GLU A 195 2.83 -18.49 -5.48
N VAL A 196 3.96 -18.46 -4.80
CA VAL A 196 4.77 -17.27 -4.57
C VAL A 196 6.13 -17.52 -5.21
N ASN A 197 6.54 -16.67 -6.15
CA ASN A 197 7.77 -16.83 -6.92
C ASN A 197 7.90 -18.25 -7.54
N GLU A 198 6.80 -18.74 -8.14
CA GLU A 198 6.70 -20.07 -8.76
C GLU A 198 6.80 -21.27 -7.78
N LEU A 199 6.85 -21.00 -6.47
CA LEU A 199 6.81 -22.03 -5.44
C LEU A 199 5.39 -22.18 -4.87
N PRO A 200 4.83 -23.40 -4.83
CA PRO A 200 3.49 -23.61 -4.27
C PRO A 200 3.50 -23.36 -2.76
N VAL A 201 2.65 -22.44 -2.32
CA VAL A 201 2.53 -22.04 -0.89
C VAL A 201 1.21 -22.45 -0.26
N GLY A 202 0.21 -22.78 -1.08
CA GLY A 202 -1.10 -23.18 -0.57
C GLY A 202 -2.10 -23.47 -1.69
N ARG A 203 -3.32 -23.84 -1.29
CA ARG A 203 -4.45 -24.02 -2.21
C ARG A 203 -5.64 -23.21 -1.68
N ILE A 204 -6.43 -22.66 -2.59
CA ILE A 204 -7.61 -21.86 -2.30
C ILE A 204 -8.86 -22.65 -2.67
N TYR A 205 -9.76 -22.81 -1.71
CA TYR A 205 -11.04 -23.52 -1.83
C TYR A 205 -12.19 -22.61 -1.35
N GLY A 206 -13.42 -22.98 -1.66
CA GLY A 206 -14.64 -22.40 -1.11
C GLY A 206 -14.76 -20.89 -1.32
N GLU A 207 -14.64 -20.11 -0.25
CA GLU A 207 -14.87 -18.66 -0.27
C GLU A 207 -13.74 -17.85 -0.92
N GLY A 208 -12.66 -18.49 -1.37
CA GLY A 208 -11.61 -17.81 -2.13
C GLY A 208 -10.54 -17.10 -1.28
N TYR A 209 -10.39 -17.45 0.00
CA TYR A 209 -9.44 -16.78 0.91
C TYR A 209 -8.18 -17.61 1.19
N HIS A 210 -7.03 -16.94 1.25
CA HIS A 210 -5.78 -17.52 1.76
C HIS A 210 -4.91 -16.47 2.44
N TYR A 211 -4.37 -16.78 3.61
CA TYR A 211 -3.47 -15.88 4.36
C TYR A 211 -2.01 -16.22 4.12
N LEU A 212 -1.20 -15.22 3.84
CA LEU A 212 0.25 -15.31 3.62
C LEU A 212 0.99 -14.53 4.71
N SER A 213 1.65 -15.24 5.62
CA SER A 213 2.38 -14.63 6.75
C SER A 213 3.69 -13.94 6.36
N ASP A 214 4.35 -14.47 5.33
CA ASP A 214 5.73 -14.12 4.95
C ASP A 214 5.85 -13.68 3.48
N PHE A 215 4.73 -13.22 2.91
CA PHE A 215 4.68 -12.62 1.57
C PHE A 215 4.97 -11.12 1.62
N SER A 216 5.87 -10.66 0.76
CA SER A 216 6.27 -9.25 0.64
C SER A 216 5.92 -8.75 -0.76
N PRO A 217 4.80 -8.03 -0.95
CA PRO A 217 4.32 -7.66 -2.29
C PRO A 217 5.31 -6.79 -3.08
N GLU A 218 6.25 -6.11 -2.43
CA GLU A 218 7.28 -5.31 -3.07
C GLU A 218 8.43 -6.16 -3.65
N LEU A 219 8.59 -7.41 -3.22
CA LEU A 219 9.64 -8.33 -3.66
C LEU A 219 9.08 -9.55 -4.43
N ASP A 220 7.90 -10.01 -4.05
CA ASP A 220 7.36 -11.30 -4.44
C ASP A 220 6.29 -11.18 -5.54
N ASP A 221 6.34 -12.13 -6.48
CA ASP A 221 5.27 -12.37 -7.44
C ASP A 221 4.33 -13.46 -6.94
N LEU A 222 3.05 -13.36 -7.32
CA LEU A 222 2.01 -14.29 -6.94
C LEU A 222 1.32 -14.85 -8.19
N SER A 223 1.05 -16.15 -8.24
CA SER A 223 0.22 -16.77 -9.27
C SER A 223 -0.85 -17.67 -8.68
N VAL A 224 -1.99 -17.70 -9.35
CA VAL A 224 -3.07 -18.65 -9.10
C VAL A 224 -3.33 -19.47 -10.35
N THR A 225 -3.49 -20.79 -10.22
CA THR A 225 -3.80 -21.69 -11.34
C THR A 225 -4.97 -22.60 -10.96
N LEU A 226 -5.96 -22.73 -11.84
CA LEU A 226 -7.19 -23.49 -11.52
C LEU A 226 -7.07 -24.99 -11.78
N TYR A 227 -7.69 -25.75 -10.88
CA TYR A 227 -7.82 -27.21 -10.93
C TYR A 227 -9.26 -27.61 -10.59
N ASP A 228 -9.78 -28.65 -11.23
CA ASP A 228 -11.10 -29.17 -10.86
C ASP A 228 -11.06 -30.03 -9.58
N SER A 229 -12.24 -30.45 -9.09
CA SER A 229 -12.39 -31.35 -7.93
C SER A 229 -11.65 -32.69 -8.03
N LYS A 230 -11.17 -33.07 -9.23
CA LYS A 230 -10.37 -34.29 -9.46
C LYS A 230 -8.88 -33.97 -9.61
N SER A 231 -8.45 -32.77 -9.19
CA SER A 231 -7.10 -32.25 -9.32
C SER A 231 -6.57 -32.25 -10.76
N ARG A 232 -7.46 -32.11 -11.76
CA ARG A 232 -7.06 -31.94 -13.16
C ARG A 232 -6.85 -30.47 -13.46
N LEU A 233 -5.74 -30.14 -14.12
CA LEU A 233 -5.45 -28.77 -14.53
C LEU A 233 -6.56 -28.24 -15.45
N CYS A 234 -7.18 -27.13 -15.09
CA CYS A 234 -8.17 -26.47 -15.93
C CYS A 234 -7.47 -25.71 -17.07
N VAL A 235 -7.87 -25.98 -18.31
CA VAL A 235 -7.37 -25.28 -19.49
C VAL A 235 -8.50 -24.70 -20.32
N HIS A 236 -8.27 -23.52 -20.88
CA HIS A 236 -9.10 -22.92 -21.91
C HIS A 236 -8.26 -22.70 -23.17
N LYS A 237 -8.75 -23.13 -24.34
CA LYS A 237 -8.02 -23.04 -25.63
C LYS A 237 -6.56 -23.54 -25.58
N GLY A 238 -6.32 -24.60 -24.80
CA GLY A 238 -5.00 -25.24 -24.67
C GLY A 238 -4.03 -24.55 -23.70
N LYS A 239 -4.44 -23.47 -23.02
CA LYS A 239 -3.63 -22.78 -22.00
C LYS A 239 -4.19 -23.02 -20.60
N PRO A 240 -3.34 -23.16 -19.57
CA PRO A 240 -3.78 -23.15 -18.17
C PRO A 240 -4.60 -21.90 -17.87
N VAL A 241 -5.71 -22.08 -17.15
CA VAL A 241 -6.46 -20.94 -16.61
C VAL A 241 -5.74 -20.49 -15.35
N ALA A 242 -4.98 -19.41 -15.45
CA ALA A 242 -4.15 -18.88 -14.40
C ALA A 242 -4.13 -17.35 -14.42
N LYS A 243 -3.87 -16.73 -13.27
CA LYS A 243 -3.66 -15.29 -13.14
C LYS A 243 -2.40 -15.02 -12.34
N ARG A 244 -1.52 -14.18 -12.88
CA ARG A 244 -0.28 -13.74 -12.21
C ARG A 244 -0.41 -12.29 -11.79
N ILE A 245 -0.09 -12.02 -10.53
CA ILE A 245 0.01 -10.70 -9.93
C ILE A 245 1.48 -10.45 -9.65
N THR A 246 2.11 -9.58 -10.42
CA THR A 246 3.53 -9.22 -10.20
C THR A 246 3.70 -8.39 -8.94
N LYS A 247 4.95 -8.24 -8.48
CA LYS A 247 5.32 -7.37 -7.36
C LYS A 247 4.80 -5.94 -7.51
N ALA A 248 4.23 -5.40 -6.43
CA ALA A 248 3.76 -4.02 -6.28
C ALA A 248 4.76 -3.20 -5.45
N HIS A 249 5.91 -2.89 -6.08
CA HIS A 249 7.03 -2.17 -5.46
C HIS A 249 6.60 -0.86 -4.76
N GLN A 250 5.55 -0.18 -5.25
CA GLN A 250 5.03 1.05 -4.65
C GLN A 250 4.62 0.91 -3.18
N LEU A 251 4.19 -0.28 -2.78
CA LEU A 251 3.68 -0.53 -1.42
C LEU A 251 4.76 -0.39 -0.35
N ARG A 252 6.05 -0.44 -0.71
CA ARG A 252 7.17 -0.31 0.23
C ARG A 252 7.30 1.08 0.85
N TRP A 253 6.74 2.12 0.22
CA TRP A 253 6.77 3.49 0.74
C TRP A 253 5.53 3.85 1.56
N PHE A 254 4.44 3.08 1.45
CA PHE A 254 3.26 3.32 2.27
C PHE A 254 3.54 2.97 3.74
N ALA A 255 2.96 3.76 4.64
CA ALA A 255 3.12 3.54 6.07
C ALA A 255 2.71 2.10 6.46
N SER A 256 3.60 1.40 7.16
CA SER A 256 3.34 0.05 7.68
C SER A 256 2.46 0.05 8.93
N SER A 257 2.41 1.19 9.63
CA SER A 257 1.52 1.44 10.75
C SER A 257 1.19 2.93 10.85
N ILE A 258 -0.01 3.24 11.34
CA ILE A 258 -0.47 4.59 11.61
C ILE A 258 -1.08 4.63 13.00
N ASN A 259 -0.77 5.67 13.77
CA ASN A 259 -1.27 5.83 15.13
C ASN A 259 -1.89 7.20 15.27
N THR A 260 -2.97 7.30 16.05
CA THR A 260 -3.58 8.60 16.35
C THR A 260 -2.64 9.42 17.23
N HIS A 261 -2.55 10.71 16.93
CA HIS A 261 -1.82 11.65 17.77
C HIS A 261 -2.53 11.81 19.13
N PRO A 262 -1.83 11.85 20.28
CA PRO A 262 -2.47 11.94 21.59
C PRO A 262 -3.43 13.13 21.76
N VAL A 263 -3.10 14.29 21.18
CA VAL A 263 -3.98 15.47 21.19
C VAL A 263 -5.27 15.19 20.41
N ASN A 264 -5.15 14.59 19.22
CA ASN A 264 -6.30 14.25 18.37
C ASN A 264 -7.25 13.29 19.12
N ARG A 265 -6.68 12.27 19.80
CA ARG A 265 -7.45 11.35 20.65
C ARG A 265 -8.20 12.07 21.76
N ARG A 266 -7.51 12.95 22.50
CA ARG A 266 -8.12 13.72 23.59
C ARG A 266 -9.25 14.63 23.10
N ASN A 267 -9.14 15.11 21.87
CA ASN A 267 -10.15 15.94 21.23
C ASN A 267 -11.28 15.11 20.58
N GLY A 268 -11.31 13.79 20.77
CA GLY A 268 -12.39 12.92 20.30
C GLY A 268 -12.33 12.57 18.81
N LEU A 269 -11.21 12.83 18.12
CA LEU A 269 -11.05 12.40 16.72
C LEU A 269 -10.94 10.87 16.63
N PRO A 270 -11.53 10.24 15.60
CA PRO A 270 -11.39 8.80 15.39
C PRO A 270 -9.92 8.45 15.12
N ASP A 271 -9.53 7.21 15.41
CA ASP A 271 -8.19 6.73 15.04
C ASP A 271 -8.01 6.78 13.50
N PRO A 272 -6.82 7.13 12.98
CA PRO A 272 -6.57 7.21 11.56
C PRO A 272 -6.67 5.82 10.93
N LYS A 273 -7.13 5.79 9.67
CA LYS A 273 -7.36 4.57 8.89
C LYS A 273 -6.50 4.61 7.62
N LEU A 274 -5.80 3.51 7.35
CA LEU A 274 -5.10 3.24 6.10
C LEU A 274 -5.14 1.72 5.86
N GLU A 275 -5.90 1.32 4.85
CA GLU A 275 -5.95 -0.05 4.35
C GLU A 275 -5.45 -0.06 2.91
N LEU A 276 -4.67 -1.07 2.59
CA LEU A 276 -4.02 -1.18 1.29
C LEU A 276 -4.33 -2.53 0.68
N ALA A 277 -4.70 -2.51 -0.59
CA ALA A 277 -4.85 -3.71 -1.40
C ALA A 277 -4.27 -3.46 -2.79
N TYR A 278 -4.05 -4.51 -3.55
CA TYR A 278 -3.67 -4.37 -4.96
C TYR A 278 -4.11 -5.59 -5.77
N ASP A 279 -4.29 -5.38 -7.06
CA ASP A 279 -4.47 -6.42 -8.06
C ASP A 279 -3.40 -6.25 -9.16
N ASP A 280 -3.58 -6.87 -10.32
CA ASP A 280 -2.66 -6.79 -11.46
C ASP A 280 -2.57 -5.40 -12.12
N GLN A 281 -3.45 -4.46 -11.77
CA GLN A 281 -3.55 -3.17 -12.44
C GLN A 281 -3.43 -1.97 -11.49
N PHE A 282 -3.99 -2.07 -10.29
CA PHE A 282 -4.17 -0.95 -9.37
C PHE A 282 -3.69 -1.27 -7.97
N ILE A 283 -3.28 -0.22 -7.26
CA ILE A 283 -3.22 -0.19 -5.80
C ILE A 283 -4.46 0.53 -5.32
N TYR A 284 -5.13 -0.07 -4.35
CA TYR A 284 -6.31 0.44 -3.69
C TYR A 284 -5.92 0.97 -2.31
N ILE A 285 -6.35 2.20 -2.02
CA ILE A 285 -6.04 2.91 -0.80
C ILE A 285 -7.37 3.30 -0.16
N ASN A 286 -7.71 2.67 0.98
CA ASN A 286 -8.83 3.11 1.80
C ASN A 286 -8.31 3.88 3.02
N SER A 287 -8.82 5.09 3.23
CA SER A 287 -8.41 5.95 4.34
C SER A 287 -9.56 6.80 4.85
N ASN A 288 -9.46 7.24 6.11
CA ASN A 288 -10.41 8.18 6.70
C ASN A 288 -9.91 9.64 6.73
N GLY A 289 -8.72 9.92 6.18
CA GLY A 289 -8.21 11.30 6.09
C GLY A 289 -7.83 11.95 7.42
N ILE A 290 -7.79 11.20 8.52
CA ILE A 290 -7.39 11.73 9.82
C ILE A 290 -5.85 11.75 9.92
N PRO A 291 -5.24 12.89 10.28
CA PRO A 291 -3.78 12.98 10.39
C PRO A 291 -3.23 12.19 11.59
N THR A 292 -2.05 11.60 11.40
CA THR A 292 -1.24 10.96 12.45
C THR A 292 -0.45 11.97 13.28
N PHE A 293 -0.43 13.23 12.87
CA PHE A 293 0.15 14.38 13.56
C PHE A 293 -0.93 15.25 14.20
N GLN A 294 -0.55 16.24 15.01
CA GLN A 294 -1.52 17.11 15.67
C GLN A 294 -2.34 17.88 14.63
N PHE A 295 -3.66 17.71 14.64
CA PHE A 295 -4.54 18.57 13.87
C PHE A 295 -4.61 19.96 14.52
N VAL A 296 -4.38 21.00 13.72
CA VAL A 296 -4.56 22.40 14.11
C VAL A 296 -5.59 23.03 13.18
N GLN A 297 -6.71 23.46 13.73
CA GLN A 297 -7.77 24.05 12.93
C GLN A 297 -7.38 25.46 12.46
N ARG A 298 -7.42 25.69 11.15
CA ARG A 298 -7.10 26.98 10.50
C ARG A 298 -8.27 27.62 9.77
N THR A 299 -9.29 26.82 9.47
CA THR A 299 -10.53 27.28 8.84
C THR A 299 -11.71 27.13 9.83
N PRO A 300 -12.86 27.76 9.57
CA PRO A 300 -14.06 27.54 10.37
C PRO A 300 -14.61 26.10 10.30
N ASN A 301 -14.13 25.28 9.36
CA ASN A 301 -14.65 23.93 9.14
C ASN A 301 -13.93 22.93 10.09
N PRO A 302 -14.66 22.17 10.93
CA PRO A 302 -14.05 21.14 11.77
C PRO A 302 -13.52 19.99 10.91
N ILE A 303 -12.57 19.21 11.43
CA ILE A 303 -12.13 17.97 10.78
C ILE A 303 -13.13 16.84 11.06
N GLU A 304 -13.42 16.04 10.03
CA GLU A 304 -14.28 14.88 10.13
C GLU A 304 -13.65 13.68 9.42
N GLY A 305 -13.85 12.48 9.97
CA GLY A 305 -13.41 11.24 9.33
C GLY A 305 -14.17 11.00 8.02
N GLN A 306 -13.42 10.65 6.99
CA GLN A 306 -13.94 10.39 5.65
C GLN A 306 -13.99 8.87 5.37
N ASP A 307 -14.53 8.48 4.21
CA ASP A 307 -14.45 7.11 3.69
C ASP A 307 -13.87 7.13 2.27
N TYR A 308 -12.58 7.41 2.20
CA TYR A 308 -11.87 7.46 0.93
C TYR A 308 -11.62 6.06 0.42
N ASN A 309 -11.84 5.89 -0.88
CA ASN A 309 -11.57 4.68 -1.64
C ASN A 309 -10.92 5.13 -2.96
N TRP A 310 -9.60 5.13 -2.98
CA TRP A 310 -8.81 5.58 -4.11
C TRP A 310 -8.13 4.41 -4.81
N GLU A 311 -7.96 4.55 -6.13
CA GLU A 311 -7.20 3.62 -6.95
C GLU A 311 -6.09 4.40 -7.65
N ILE A 312 -4.87 3.86 -7.65
CA ILE A 312 -3.73 4.38 -8.41
C ILE A 312 -3.19 3.29 -9.35
N PRO A 313 -2.89 3.61 -10.62
CA PRO A 313 -2.29 2.63 -11.53
C PRO A 313 -0.94 2.12 -11.02
N ARG A 314 -0.71 0.81 -11.11
CA ARG A 314 0.60 0.18 -10.81
C ARG A 314 1.63 0.39 -11.91
N PHE A 315 1.16 0.60 -13.13
CA PHE A 315 2.00 0.74 -14.32
C PHE A 315 1.58 2.04 -15.02
N PRO A 316 1.96 3.20 -14.47
CA PRO A 316 1.63 4.48 -15.07
C PRO A 316 2.22 4.54 -16.49
N LYS A 317 1.50 5.18 -17.40
CA LYS A 317 1.91 5.36 -18.79
C LYS A 317 1.83 6.82 -19.15
N VAL A 318 2.92 7.35 -19.71
CA VAL A 318 2.96 8.71 -20.24
C VAL A 318 1.83 8.92 -21.24
N ASN A 319 1.10 10.02 -21.07
CA ASN A 319 0.10 10.49 -22.01
C ASN A 319 0.75 11.50 -22.96
N GLY A 320 0.48 11.38 -24.27
CA GLY A 320 1.09 12.26 -25.29
C GLY A 320 0.76 13.75 -25.10
N LYS A 321 -0.31 14.05 -24.34
CA LYS A 321 -0.62 15.40 -23.86
C LYS A 321 -0.91 15.34 -22.35
N PRO A 322 -0.24 16.15 -21.53
CA PRO A 322 -0.55 16.21 -20.11
C PRO A 322 -2.02 16.59 -19.85
N GLN A 323 -2.63 15.94 -18.87
CA GLN A 323 -4.01 16.18 -18.46
C GLN A 323 -4.05 17.15 -17.27
N GLN A 324 -4.91 18.15 -17.30
CA GLN A 324 -5.04 19.09 -16.18
C GLN A 324 -5.54 18.38 -14.92
N ILE A 325 -4.94 18.68 -13.76
CA ILE A 325 -5.48 18.22 -12.46
C ILE A 325 -6.85 18.88 -12.18
N PRO A 326 -7.70 18.30 -11.31
CA PRO A 326 -8.93 18.96 -10.91
C PRO A 326 -8.65 20.35 -10.32
N LEU A 327 -9.48 21.34 -10.65
CA LEU A 327 -9.35 22.67 -10.03
C LEU A 327 -9.62 22.62 -8.52
N LEU A 328 -10.50 21.71 -8.11
CA LEU A 328 -10.81 21.42 -6.72
C LEU A 328 -10.89 19.92 -6.52
N GLY A 329 -10.33 19.45 -5.41
CA GLY A 329 -10.33 18.04 -5.05
C GLY A 329 -9.01 17.33 -5.29
N LEU A 330 -9.07 16.00 -5.14
CA LEU A 330 -7.92 15.12 -5.10
C LEU A 330 -7.07 15.19 -6.38
N ALA A 331 -5.80 15.53 -6.20
CA ALA A 331 -4.76 15.44 -7.22
C ALA A 331 -3.80 14.27 -6.95
N ALA A 332 -3.54 13.97 -5.68
CA ALA A 332 -2.65 12.90 -5.27
C ALA A 332 -2.96 12.41 -3.86
N VAL A 333 -2.32 11.30 -3.48
CA VAL A 333 -2.46 10.66 -2.18
C VAL A 333 -1.08 10.48 -1.57
N LEU A 334 -0.87 10.95 -0.33
CA LEU A 334 0.35 10.72 0.42
C LEU A 334 0.46 9.25 0.87
N THR A 335 1.67 8.77 1.11
CA THR A 335 1.97 7.40 1.59
C THR A 335 1.40 7.09 2.97
N VAL A 336 0.95 8.12 3.70
CA VAL A 336 0.23 8.02 4.97
C VAL A 336 -1.30 8.03 4.83
N GLY A 337 -1.83 8.05 3.59
CA GLY A 337 -3.28 8.02 3.32
C GLY A 337 -3.98 9.38 3.34
N LEU A 338 -3.25 10.49 3.22
CA LEU A 338 -3.84 11.83 3.23
C LEU A 338 -3.92 12.46 1.83
N PRO A 339 -4.97 13.22 1.51
CA PRO A 339 -5.18 13.80 0.19
C PRO A 339 -4.33 15.05 -0.05
N VAL A 340 -3.86 15.21 -1.29
CA VAL A 340 -3.22 16.43 -1.80
C VAL A 340 -4.09 17.02 -2.90
N TYR A 341 -4.43 18.29 -2.78
CA TYR A 341 -5.20 19.06 -3.76
C TYR A 341 -4.27 19.95 -4.58
N GLY A 342 -4.82 20.65 -5.58
CA GLY A 342 -4.08 21.70 -6.28
C GLY A 342 -3.71 22.87 -5.36
N PRO A 343 -2.81 23.77 -5.78
CA PRO A 343 -2.29 24.88 -4.98
C PRO A 343 -3.31 26.01 -4.74
N ASN A 344 -4.56 25.88 -5.20
CA ASN A 344 -5.61 26.89 -5.07
C ASN A 344 -6.73 26.44 -4.11
N GLU A 345 -7.35 27.42 -3.44
CA GLU A 345 -8.60 27.25 -2.69
C GLU A 345 -9.82 27.22 -3.63
N ALA A 346 -10.99 26.93 -3.08
CA ALA A 346 -12.30 27.24 -3.63
C ALA A 346 -12.55 28.75 -3.81
N GLN A 347 -13.77 29.10 -4.21
CA GLN A 347 -14.14 30.47 -4.56
C GLN A 347 -14.18 31.43 -3.35
N HIS A 348 -14.34 30.92 -2.13
CA HIS A 348 -14.42 31.71 -0.91
C HIS A 348 -13.35 31.23 0.10
N PRO A 349 -12.73 32.14 0.88
CA PRO A 349 -12.97 33.59 0.93
C PRO A 349 -12.33 34.38 -0.22
N HIS A 350 -11.23 33.86 -0.79
CA HIS A 350 -10.46 34.51 -1.84
C HIS A 350 -10.50 33.63 -3.10
N PRO A 351 -11.11 34.10 -4.20
CA PRO A 351 -11.48 33.24 -5.31
C PRO A 351 -10.26 32.58 -5.93
N TYR A 352 -10.17 31.25 -5.78
CA TYR A 352 -9.11 30.42 -6.34
C TYR A 352 -7.69 30.94 -6.03
N GLY A 353 -7.55 31.59 -4.86
CA GLY A 353 -6.29 32.06 -4.34
C GLY A 353 -5.43 30.93 -3.80
N ASP A 354 -4.16 31.23 -3.54
CA ASP A 354 -3.20 30.30 -2.96
C ASP A 354 -3.32 30.27 -1.43
N PRO A 355 -3.71 29.14 -0.79
CA PRO A 355 -3.84 29.04 0.66
C PRO A 355 -2.53 29.22 1.42
N PHE A 356 -1.39 28.86 0.82
CA PHE A 356 -0.09 29.03 1.45
C PHE A 356 0.25 30.51 1.57
N ILE A 357 0.11 31.25 0.47
CA ILE A 357 0.34 32.71 0.45
C ILE A 357 -0.69 33.45 1.32
N ASN A 358 -1.93 32.96 1.36
CA ASN A 358 -2.99 33.55 2.18
C ASN A 358 -2.95 33.11 3.66
N GLU A 359 -1.89 32.42 4.10
CA GLU A 359 -1.67 31.97 5.49
C GLU A 359 -2.82 31.11 6.07
N ALA A 360 -3.54 30.40 5.20
CA ALA A 360 -4.70 29.60 5.56
C ALA A 360 -4.35 28.16 5.97
N LEU A 361 -3.10 27.75 5.80
CA LEU A 361 -2.63 26.40 6.09
C LEU A 361 -2.12 26.25 7.53
N ASP A 362 -2.09 25.02 8.02
CA ASP A 362 -1.47 24.67 9.29
C ASP A 362 0.06 24.49 9.16
N TYR A 363 0.71 24.12 10.25
CA TYR A 363 2.17 23.94 10.27
C TYR A 363 2.66 22.76 9.39
N CYS A 364 1.76 21.86 8.99
CA CYS A 364 2.06 20.78 8.05
C CYS A 364 1.66 21.15 6.61
N HIS A 365 1.15 22.36 6.40
CA HIS A 365 0.70 22.89 5.13
C HIS A 365 -0.58 22.25 4.56
N GLY A 366 -1.47 21.82 5.45
CA GLY A 366 -2.84 21.44 5.07
C GLY A 366 -3.89 22.19 5.87
N HIS A 367 -5.15 21.99 5.50
CA HIS A 367 -6.30 22.51 6.22
C HIS A 367 -7.58 21.73 5.88
N THR A 368 -8.68 22.09 6.52
CA THR A 368 -10.00 21.44 6.34
C THR A 368 -10.90 22.22 5.38
N ALA A 369 -11.48 21.50 4.42
CA ALA A 369 -12.55 22.02 3.57
C ALA A 369 -13.94 21.89 4.23
N GLY A 370 -14.97 22.45 3.60
CA GLY A 370 -16.35 22.48 4.12
C GLY A 370 -17.03 21.13 4.34
N ARG A 371 -16.42 20.02 3.90
CA ARG A 371 -16.90 18.65 4.19
C ARG A 371 -16.11 17.97 5.32
N GLY A 372 -15.28 18.75 6.02
CA GLY A 372 -14.40 18.30 7.08
C GLY A 372 -13.19 17.50 6.61
N ASP A 373 -12.93 17.44 5.30
CA ASP A 373 -11.76 16.78 4.75
C ASP A 373 -10.49 17.62 4.93
N TYR A 374 -9.54 17.08 5.68
CA TYR A 374 -8.18 17.63 5.77
C TYR A 374 -7.37 17.27 4.52
N HIS A 375 -6.74 18.26 3.89
CA HIS A 375 -5.96 18.08 2.66
C HIS A 375 -4.80 19.08 2.56
N PHE A 376 -3.78 18.72 1.78
CA PHE A 376 -2.60 19.55 1.55
C PHE A 376 -2.73 20.39 0.28
N HIS A 377 -2.22 21.62 0.33
CA HIS A 377 -2.04 22.49 -0.84
C HIS A 377 -0.57 22.75 -1.19
N TYR A 378 0.33 22.39 -0.28
CA TYR A 378 1.78 22.56 -0.39
C TYR A 378 2.48 21.28 0.12
N ALA A 379 3.80 21.20 -0.05
CA ALA A 379 4.63 20.10 0.44
C ALA A 379 4.37 19.78 1.95
N PRO A 380 4.12 18.51 2.32
CA PRO A 380 3.80 18.12 3.69
C PRO A 380 5.05 18.03 4.58
N THR A 381 5.71 19.16 4.82
CA THR A 381 7.04 19.22 5.46
C THR A 381 7.09 18.56 6.83
N CYS A 382 6.01 18.60 7.60
CA CYS A 382 5.97 17.93 8.92
C CYS A 382 6.07 16.40 8.85
N LEU A 383 5.78 15.81 7.69
CA LEU A 383 5.90 14.36 7.43
C LEU A 383 7.28 14.00 6.86
N LEU A 384 8.07 14.98 6.47
CA LEU A 384 9.43 14.78 5.99
C LEU A 384 10.35 14.71 7.21
N LYS A 385 11.07 13.61 7.37
CA LYS A 385 12.08 13.52 8.43
C LYS A 385 13.21 14.49 8.12
N THR A 386 13.60 15.27 9.11
CA THR A 386 14.85 16.03 9.10
C THR A 386 16.01 15.03 9.07
N PRO A 387 16.79 14.98 7.98
CA PRO A 387 17.89 14.03 7.88
C PRO A 387 19.11 14.51 8.66
N ASP A 388 20.07 13.63 8.91
CA ASP A 388 21.24 13.88 9.77
C ASP A 388 22.34 14.78 9.14
N GLY A 389 22.07 15.39 7.99
CA GLY A 389 22.92 16.43 7.37
C GLY A 389 24.03 15.91 6.46
N LYS A 390 24.05 14.61 6.14
CA LYS A 390 25.18 14.00 5.42
C LYS A 390 24.89 13.62 3.97
N GLU A 391 23.62 13.55 3.56
CA GLU A 391 23.23 12.95 2.28
C GLU A 391 22.18 13.78 1.51
N GLU A 392 22.13 13.54 0.20
CA GLU A 392 21.04 13.95 -0.69
C GLU A 392 19.88 12.97 -0.51
N HIS A 393 18.67 13.48 -0.20
CA HIS A 393 17.55 12.61 0.16
C HIS A 393 16.51 12.54 -0.94
N TYR A 394 16.23 11.32 -1.36
CA TYR A 394 15.11 10.96 -2.21
C TYR A 394 14.06 10.24 -1.36
N ASN A 395 12.90 10.86 -1.18
CA ASN A 395 11.81 10.26 -0.42
C ASN A 395 10.51 10.29 -1.22
N VAL A 396 9.90 9.14 -1.48
CA VAL A 396 8.55 9.09 -2.06
C VAL A 396 7.56 9.42 -0.95
N VAL A 397 6.88 10.55 -1.09
CA VAL A 397 5.92 11.06 -0.11
C VAL A 397 4.48 10.70 -0.45
N GLY A 398 4.22 10.32 -1.70
CA GLY A 398 2.90 10.04 -2.22
C GLY A 398 2.92 9.60 -3.67
N TYR A 399 1.72 9.34 -4.19
CA TYR A 399 1.48 8.99 -5.58
C TYR A 399 0.34 9.85 -6.13
N SER A 400 0.53 10.34 -7.35
CA SER A 400 -0.51 11.04 -8.11
C SER A 400 -1.57 10.06 -8.63
N LEU A 401 -2.73 10.58 -9.03
CA LEU A 401 -3.83 9.73 -9.55
C LEU A 401 -3.56 9.08 -10.91
N ASP A 402 -2.52 9.52 -11.64
CA ASP A 402 -2.01 8.82 -12.82
C ASP A 402 -0.97 7.74 -12.50
N GLY A 403 -0.61 7.55 -11.21
CA GLY A 403 0.20 6.43 -10.71
C GLY A 403 1.70 6.71 -10.56
N TYR A 404 2.16 7.92 -10.90
CA TYR A 404 3.56 8.31 -10.76
C TYR A 404 3.91 8.72 -9.32
N PRO A 405 5.15 8.46 -8.86
CA PRO A 405 5.59 8.86 -7.53
C PRO A 405 5.72 10.38 -7.41
N ILE A 406 5.48 10.89 -6.20
CA ILE A 406 5.77 12.26 -5.78
C ILE A 406 6.95 12.20 -4.84
N VAL A 407 8.02 12.88 -5.21
CA VAL A 407 9.33 12.78 -4.56
C VAL A 407 9.66 14.09 -3.85
N ALA A 408 10.01 14.00 -2.57
CA ALA A 408 10.76 15.04 -1.90
C ALA A 408 12.24 14.81 -2.21
N HIS A 409 12.84 15.75 -2.95
CA HIS A 409 14.26 15.76 -3.25
C HIS A 409 14.90 17.03 -2.66
N TYR A 410 15.69 16.86 -1.61
CA TYR A 410 16.20 17.96 -0.80
C TYR A 410 17.55 17.63 -0.16
N ILE A 411 18.31 18.68 0.15
CA ILE A 411 19.53 18.57 0.95
C ILE A 411 19.16 18.87 2.40
N SER A 412 19.56 17.98 3.31
CA SER A 412 19.51 18.29 4.74
C SER A 412 20.61 19.27 5.11
N VAL A 413 20.31 20.10 6.09
CA VAL A 413 21.14 21.22 6.49
C VAL A 413 21.66 21.02 7.90
N LEU A 414 21.97 19.82 8.36
CA LEU A 414 22.72 19.70 9.61
C LEU A 414 24.23 19.87 9.33
N ASP A 415 24.94 20.53 10.23
CA ASP A 415 26.39 20.63 10.20
C ASP A 415 27.04 19.27 10.57
N ALA A 416 28.37 19.19 10.50
CA ALA A 416 29.12 17.99 10.84
C ALA A 416 28.93 17.48 12.28
N ASN A 417 28.35 18.31 13.16
CA ASN A 417 28.04 17.99 14.56
C ASN A 417 26.56 17.63 14.78
N GLY A 418 25.77 17.54 13.70
CA GLY A 418 24.34 17.26 13.75
C GLY A 418 23.49 18.45 14.20
N LYS A 419 24.01 19.68 14.15
CA LYS A 419 23.24 20.89 14.46
C LYS A 419 22.61 21.48 13.20
N PRO A 420 21.40 22.04 13.27
CA PRO A 420 20.83 22.79 12.15
C PRO A 420 21.75 23.92 11.66
N ILE A 421 22.03 23.93 10.36
CA ILE A 421 22.50 25.07 9.59
C ILE A 421 21.27 25.93 9.34
N LEU A 422 21.31 27.12 9.91
CA LEU A 422 20.26 28.13 9.82
C LEU A 422 20.65 29.12 8.70
N ASP A 423 19.67 29.77 8.06
CA ASP A 423 19.96 30.93 7.22
C ASP A 423 20.34 32.17 8.03
N ALA A 424 20.55 33.29 7.32
CA ALA A 424 20.86 34.60 7.90
C ALA A 424 19.78 35.10 8.89
N ASP A 425 18.56 34.59 8.81
CA ASP A 425 17.43 34.96 9.67
C ASP A 425 17.24 33.98 10.85
N GLY A 426 18.04 32.91 10.91
CA GLY A 426 17.99 31.93 12.00
C GLY A 426 17.00 30.79 11.77
N GLU A 427 16.51 30.61 10.53
CA GLU A 427 15.51 29.60 10.18
C GLU A 427 16.13 28.33 9.57
N PHE A 428 15.47 27.19 9.79
CA PHE A 428 15.93 25.89 9.32
C PHE A 428 15.91 25.82 7.79
N GLN A 429 17.05 25.50 7.18
CA GLN A 429 17.19 25.46 5.73
C GLN A 429 16.68 24.13 5.13
N PHE A 430 15.38 23.99 4.88
CA PHE A 430 14.93 22.94 3.96
C PHE A 430 15.17 23.41 2.52
N ASN A 431 16.23 22.93 1.86
CA ASN A 431 16.56 23.37 0.49
C ASN A 431 16.14 22.35 -0.58
N TRP A 432 15.00 22.64 -1.22
CA TRP A 432 14.51 21.88 -2.37
C TRP A 432 15.55 21.86 -3.48
N GLN A 433 15.88 20.67 -3.99
CA GLN A 433 16.83 20.53 -5.10
C GLN A 433 16.18 20.73 -6.47
N GLU A 434 14.85 20.69 -6.52
CA GLU A 434 14.09 20.77 -7.76
C GLU A 434 13.46 22.15 -7.93
N VAL A 435 13.50 22.66 -9.15
CA VAL A 435 13.10 24.02 -9.52
C VAL A 435 11.98 23.94 -10.56
N SER A 436 10.83 24.51 -10.20
CA SER A 436 9.65 24.62 -11.05
C SER A 436 9.92 25.50 -12.26
N GLY A 437 9.24 25.21 -13.37
CA GLY A 437 9.26 26.08 -14.55
C GLY A 437 8.29 27.24 -14.51
N TYR A 438 7.43 27.35 -13.49
CA TYR A 438 6.38 28.36 -13.43
C TYR A 438 6.89 29.70 -12.90
N GLU A 439 6.63 30.79 -13.62
CA GLU A 439 6.96 32.15 -13.18
C GLU A 439 5.69 32.98 -12.96
N PRO A 440 5.61 33.75 -11.86
CA PRO A 440 4.50 34.68 -11.66
C PRO A 440 4.64 35.89 -12.59
N ASN A 441 3.52 36.46 -13.02
CA ASN A 441 3.53 37.75 -13.69
C ASN A 441 4.01 38.87 -12.75
N ASP A 442 4.51 39.97 -13.31
CA ASP A 442 5.14 41.05 -12.54
C ASP A 442 4.19 41.75 -11.56
N VAL A 443 2.90 41.83 -11.91
CA VAL A 443 1.88 42.46 -11.06
C VAL A 443 1.64 41.61 -9.82
N TYR A 444 1.51 40.29 -9.98
CA TYR A 444 1.35 39.34 -8.89
C TYR A 444 2.61 39.28 -8.02
N ARG A 445 3.80 39.21 -8.65
CA ARG A 445 5.08 39.25 -7.93
C ARG A 445 5.19 40.49 -7.05
N ARG A 446 4.92 41.67 -7.59
CA ARG A 446 5.07 42.94 -6.85
C ARG A 446 4.02 43.11 -5.75
N ASN A 447 2.76 42.81 -6.05
CA ASN A 447 1.65 43.19 -5.17
C ASN A 447 1.27 42.11 -4.16
N VAL A 448 1.45 40.84 -4.50
CA VAL A 448 1.05 39.69 -3.68
C VAL A 448 2.28 39.05 -3.05
N LEU A 449 3.24 38.57 -3.84
CA LEU A 449 4.40 37.86 -3.29
C LEU A 449 5.33 38.78 -2.47
N ASN A 450 5.59 39.98 -2.97
CA ASN A 450 6.44 40.98 -2.31
C ASN A 450 5.63 42.13 -1.71
N GLY A 451 4.30 42.00 -1.66
CA GLY A 451 3.39 43.04 -1.22
C GLY A 451 2.42 42.53 -0.17
N THR A 452 1.32 43.25 0.02
CA THR A 452 0.32 42.96 1.05
C THR A 452 -1.04 42.54 0.48
N LYS A 453 -1.15 42.36 -0.84
CA LYS A 453 -2.41 41.94 -1.46
C LYS A 453 -2.59 40.45 -1.31
N THR A 454 -3.84 40.05 -1.11
CA THR A 454 -4.24 38.64 -1.06
C THR A 454 -4.11 37.96 -2.42
N SER A 455 -3.75 36.68 -2.42
CA SER A 455 -3.74 35.85 -3.62
C SER A 455 -5.16 35.52 -4.10
N THR A 456 -5.40 35.66 -5.41
CA THR A 456 -6.63 35.26 -6.10
C THR A 456 -6.29 34.72 -7.49
N TYR A 457 -7.06 33.76 -7.99
CA TYR A 457 -6.90 33.15 -9.31
C TYR A 457 -5.46 32.71 -9.61
N VAL A 458 -4.82 32.02 -8.66
CA VAL A 458 -3.36 31.78 -8.68
C VAL A 458 -2.88 31.13 -9.98
N TRP A 459 -3.63 30.19 -10.55
CA TRP A 459 -3.30 29.56 -11.84
C TRP A 459 -3.18 30.53 -13.01
N GLU A 460 -3.91 31.64 -12.98
CA GLU A 460 -3.84 32.69 -14.01
C GLU A 460 -2.68 33.65 -13.77
N GLN A 461 -2.08 33.62 -12.58
CA GLN A 461 -0.98 34.50 -12.19
C GLN A 461 0.38 33.93 -12.56
N TYR A 462 0.46 32.62 -12.83
CA TYR A 462 1.69 31.92 -13.20
C TYR A 462 1.63 31.39 -14.62
N GLU A 463 2.78 31.43 -15.29
CA GLU A 463 2.96 30.85 -16.63
C GLU A 463 4.18 29.94 -16.62
N PHE A 464 4.07 28.77 -17.26
CA PHE A 464 5.21 27.88 -17.42
C PHE A 464 6.19 28.44 -18.46
N LYS A 465 7.47 28.56 -18.07
CA LYS A 465 8.55 29.11 -18.89
C LYS A 465 9.62 28.04 -19.12
N THR A 466 9.65 27.49 -20.33
CA THR A 466 10.66 26.48 -20.74
C THR A 466 12.09 26.99 -20.62
N ALA A 467 12.30 28.29 -20.83
CA ALA A 467 13.59 28.98 -20.75
C ALA A 467 13.92 29.54 -19.36
N ARG A 468 13.11 29.25 -18.33
CA ARG A 468 13.39 29.69 -16.96
C ARG A 468 14.77 29.17 -16.52
N ARG A 469 15.59 30.08 -15.99
CA ARG A 469 16.92 29.75 -15.49
C ARG A 469 16.85 28.74 -14.35
N ASN A 470 17.77 27.77 -14.34
CA ASN A 470 17.90 26.71 -13.33
C ASN A 470 16.68 25.77 -13.19
N ARG A 471 15.67 25.87 -14.06
CA ARG A 471 14.53 24.97 -14.09
C ARG A 471 15.00 23.52 -14.24
N THR A 472 14.51 22.65 -13.38
CA THR A 472 14.74 21.20 -13.47
C THR A 472 13.49 20.45 -13.91
N LEU A 473 12.30 21.02 -13.66
CA LEU A 473 11.01 20.37 -13.88
C LEU A 473 10.31 20.80 -15.18
N ASP A 474 9.49 19.92 -15.73
CA ASP A 474 8.60 20.16 -16.87
C ASP A 474 7.26 20.82 -16.43
N GLU A 475 6.35 21.04 -17.39
CA GLU A 475 5.08 21.72 -17.14
C GLU A 475 4.12 20.96 -16.21
N CYS A 476 4.42 19.70 -15.89
CA CYS A 476 3.61 18.91 -14.96
C CYS A 476 4.10 19.06 -13.51
N ASN A 477 5.20 19.79 -13.29
CA ASN A 477 5.97 19.85 -12.04
C ASN A 477 6.68 18.53 -11.70
N GLY A 478 7.21 17.87 -12.72
CA GLY A 478 8.01 16.65 -12.58
C GLY A 478 9.08 16.56 -13.66
N ARG A 479 9.77 15.42 -13.73
CA ARG A 479 10.76 15.16 -14.79
C ARG A 479 10.94 13.67 -15.04
N PRO A 480 11.43 13.28 -16.23
CA PRO A 480 11.97 11.94 -16.43
C PRO A 480 13.05 11.62 -15.40
N LEU A 481 13.06 10.37 -14.96
CA LEU A 481 14.08 9.84 -14.06
C LEU A 481 15.30 9.40 -14.88
N SER A 482 16.49 9.55 -14.32
CA SER A 482 17.75 9.22 -15.00
C SER A 482 18.80 8.72 -14.00
N LYS A 483 19.95 8.26 -14.50
CA LYS A 483 21.12 8.09 -13.64
C LYS A 483 21.65 9.45 -13.22
N ARG A 484 22.03 9.59 -11.95
CA ARG A 484 22.53 10.82 -11.33
C ARG A 484 23.80 10.53 -10.55
N THR A 485 24.73 11.48 -10.56
CA THR A 485 25.84 11.49 -9.61
C THR A 485 25.41 12.32 -8.40
N LEU A 486 25.34 11.69 -7.23
CA LEU A 486 24.98 12.34 -5.98
C LEU A 486 26.08 13.30 -5.52
N ALA A 487 25.77 14.16 -4.55
CA ALA A 487 26.74 15.09 -3.95
C ALA A 487 28.02 14.42 -3.40
N ASP A 488 27.96 13.15 -2.97
CA ASP A 488 29.12 12.38 -2.49
C ASP A 488 29.91 11.67 -3.61
N GLY A 489 29.52 11.85 -4.87
CA GLY A 489 30.14 11.26 -6.05
C GLY A 489 29.65 9.84 -6.39
N LYS A 490 28.72 9.26 -5.63
CA LYS A 490 28.13 7.95 -5.98
C LYS A 490 27.14 8.09 -7.13
N GLU A 491 27.12 7.07 -7.98
CA GLU A 491 26.09 6.92 -9.01
C GLU A 491 24.80 6.37 -8.39
N PHE A 492 23.68 7.01 -8.72
CA PHE A 492 22.34 6.64 -8.29
C PHE A 492 21.44 6.46 -9.51
N ASP A 493 20.86 5.27 -9.67
CA ASP A 493 19.93 4.96 -10.74
C ASP A 493 18.49 5.24 -10.26
N GLU A 494 17.96 6.41 -10.62
CA GLU A 494 16.60 6.79 -10.24
C GLU A 494 15.56 5.82 -10.83
N LEU A 495 15.77 5.27 -12.03
CA LEU A 495 14.80 4.38 -12.66
C LEU A 495 14.71 3.06 -11.91
N ASP A 496 15.85 2.48 -11.54
CA ASP A 496 15.88 1.24 -10.76
C ASP A 496 15.36 1.47 -9.33
N PHE A 497 15.75 2.58 -8.72
CA PHE A 497 15.28 2.92 -7.38
C PHE A 497 13.77 3.10 -7.36
N PHE A 498 13.20 3.98 -8.19
CA PHE A 498 11.76 4.25 -8.17
C PHE A 498 10.93 3.23 -8.94
N GLN A 499 11.54 2.37 -9.76
CA GLN A 499 10.88 1.48 -10.72
C GLN A 499 9.86 2.24 -11.58
N SER A 500 10.25 3.44 -12.03
CA SER A 500 9.42 4.38 -12.78
C SER A 500 10.26 5.16 -13.78
N ASP A 501 9.65 5.66 -14.85
CA ASP A 501 10.31 6.48 -15.88
C ASP A 501 10.18 7.99 -15.64
N TYR A 502 9.30 8.39 -14.73
CA TYR A 502 8.97 9.78 -14.43
C TYR A 502 8.58 9.93 -12.96
N ALA A 503 8.83 11.10 -12.38
CA ALA A 503 8.32 11.45 -11.05
C ALA A 503 7.90 12.92 -11.00
N TYR A 504 6.92 13.22 -10.16
CA TYR A 504 6.66 14.58 -9.69
C TYR A 504 7.59 14.90 -8.55
N PHE A 505 7.92 16.17 -8.39
CA PHE A 505 8.80 16.62 -7.32
C PHE A 505 8.14 17.72 -6.52
N LEU A 506 8.27 17.61 -5.20
CA LEU A 506 7.91 18.69 -4.31
C LEU A 506 8.86 19.87 -4.52
N THR A 507 8.31 21.08 -4.52
CA THR A 507 9.07 22.32 -4.72
C THR A 507 8.70 23.37 -3.70
N GLY A 508 9.65 24.25 -3.40
CA GLY A 508 9.42 25.42 -2.55
C GLY A 508 8.50 26.48 -3.18
N GLU A 509 8.32 26.37 -4.49
CA GLU A 509 7.64 27.33 -5.35
C GLU A 509 6.47 26.69 -6.11
N PHE A 510 5.55 27.53 -6.58
CA PHE A 510 4.35 27.13 -7.29
C PHE A 510 4.67 26.19 -8.47
N PRO A 511 3.92 25.09 -8.67
CA PRO A 511 2.67 24.68 -8.00
C PRO A 511 2.87 23.73 -6.80
N TYR A 512 4.08 23.67 -6.24
CA TYR A 512 4.48 22.93 -5.02
C TYR A 512 4.49 21.40 -5.11
N VAL A 513 3.54 20.79 -5.82
CA VAL A 513 3.41 19.33 -5.92
C VAL A 513 3.21 18.89 -7.37
N ILE A 514 2.08 19.25 -7.97
CA ILE A 514 1.69 18.79 -9.31
C ILE A 514 0.91 19.89 -10.03
N ALA A 515 1.20 20.09 -11.32
CA ALA A 515 0.46 21.01 -12.18
C ALA A 515 -0.51 20.30 -13.12
N LYS A 516 -0.06 19.19 -13.69
CA LYS A 516 -0.77 18.37 -14.67
C LYS A 516 -0.38 16.91 -14.45
N TYR A 517 -1.27 16.00 -14.80
CA TYR A 517 -0.94 14.59 -14.93
C TYR A 517 -0.14 14.36 -16.22
N LYS A 518 1.07 13.81 -16.07
CA LYS A 518 1.93 13.31 -17.13
C LYS A 518 1.34 12.07 -17.78
N GLY A 519 0.70 11.21 -16.98
CA GLY A 519 0.05 9.99 -17.41
C GLY A 519 -1.45 10.12 -17.56
N VAL A 520 -2.12 8.96 -17.62
CA VAL A 520 -3.58 8.86 -17.73
C VAL A 520 -4.18 8.72 -16.33
N ALA A 521 -4.84 9.76 -15.84
CA ALA A 521 -5.57 9.71 -14.56
C ALA A 521 -7.06 9.40 -14.79
N LYS A 522 -7.59 8.41 -14.07
CA LYS A 522 -9.04 8.17 -13.97
C LYS A 522 -9.70 9.21 -13.06
N VAL A 523 -9.72 10.46 -13.49
CA VAL A 523 -10.46 11.51 -12.78
C VAL A 523 -11.95 11.30 -13.07
N ARG A 524 -12.78 11.04 -12.05
CA ARG A 524 -14.24 11.03 -12.22
C ARG A 524 -14.69 12.36 -12.84
N SER A 525 -15.22 12.31 -14.06
CA SER A 525 -15.82 13.45 -14.74
C SER A 525 -16.96 14.00 -13.89
N GLY A 526 -16.79 15.22 -13.36
CA GLY A 526 -17.80 15.85 -12.51
C GLY A 526 -17.28 16.93 -11.56
N ARG A 527 -15.98 16.94 -11.24
CA ARG A 527 -15.33 18.11 -10.60
C ARG A 527 -14.77 19.00 -11.70
N ARG A 528 -15.12 20.30 -11.67
CA ARG A 528 -14.71 21.31 -12.67
C ARG A 528 -13.20 21.19 -12.93
N SER A 529 -12.82 20.73 -14.12
CA SER A 529 -11.46 20.88 -14.62
C SER A 529 -11.31 22.29 -15.20
N TYR A 530 -10.17 22.93 -14.98
CA TYR A 530 -9.88 24.23 -15.57
C TYR A 530 -9.43 24.04 -17.02
N ASN A 531 -10.38 23.88 -17.94
CA ASN A 531 -10.09 23.91 -19.38
C ASN A 531 -10.78 25.14 -20.00
N ARG A 532 -9.96 26.10 -20.45
CA ARG A 532 -10.38 27.06 -21.48
C ARG A 532 -9.44 26.94 -22.67
N ASP A 533 -9.63 25.89 -23.45
CA ASP A 533 -9.21 25.94 -24.85
C ASP A 533 -10.06 27.03 -25.53
N GLN A 534 -9.37 28.13 -25.84
CA GLN A 534 -9.70 29.23 -26.74
C GLN A 534 -11.15 29.31 -27.25
N GLY A 535 -11.96 30.12 -26.58
CA GLY A 535 -13.26 30.56 -27.08
C GLY A 535 -13.11 31.53 -28.26
N VAL A 536 -13.02 31.01 -29.48
CA VAL A 536 -13.38 31.79 -30.67
C VAL A 536 -14.87 32.09 -30.60
N ARG A 537 -15.19 33.39 -30.52
CA ARG A 537 -16.55 33.93 -30.55
C ARG A 537 -17.34 33.37 -31.74
N ARG A 538 -18.32 32.50 -31.50
CA ARG A 538 -19.46 32.34 -32.42
C ARG A 538 -20.62 33.19 -31.92
N ARG A 539 -20.72 34.40 -32.50
CA ARG A 539 -21.99 35.12 -32.65
C ARG A 539 -22.88 34.28 -33.58
N GLY A 540 -24.15 34.13 -33.23
CA GLY A 540 -25.17 33.59 -34.12
C GLY A 540 -26.31 32.94 -33.39
N SER A 541 -27.21 33.75 -32.81
CA SER A 541 -28.56 33.29 -32.50
C SER A 541 -29.27 32.85 -33.77
N LEU A 542 -30.03 31.77 -33.73
CA LEU A 542 -31.31 31.65 -34.43
C LEU A 542 -32.14 30.57 -33.73
N ARG A 543 -33.34 30.96 -33.31
CA ARG A 543 -34.42 30.07 -32.81
C ARG A 543 -34.99 29.28 -34.01
N ARG A 544 -35.29 27.99 -33.77
CA ARG A 544 -36.24 27.01 -34.39
C ARG A 544 -36.80 27.25 -35.82
N PRO A 545 -37.20 26.18 -36.55
CA PRO A 545 -37.12 24.74 -36.24
C PRO A 545 -35.87 24.07 -36.80
#